data_AF-A0A1B2I9P7-F1
#
_entry.id   AF-A0A1B2I9P7-F1
#
_cell.length_a   1.000
_cell.length_b   1.000
_cell.length_c   1.000
_cell.angle_alpha   90.00
_cell.angle_beta   90.00
_cell.angle_gamma   90.00
#
_symmetry.space_group_name_H-M   'P 1'
#
loop_
_entity.id
_entity.type
_entity.pdbx_description
1 polymer ?
#
loop_
_entity_poly.entity_id
_entity_poly.type
_entity_poly.pdbx_seq_one_letter_code
_entity_poly.pdbx_strand_id
1 'polypeptide(L)'
;MLTIYNITQNIFHINEAFTLSSEKGSFAAFLERKDVKFSFSRYFVEALGAMGIGLFASLITGLILKTVGSKCGIPILVEFGTLAGQMVGPAIAVAIAQALKAPQMVVFSCAAVGFAGNTWGGPVGAFVAAIIGTECGKMVSKETVIDIIATPAVTIITGMAAAKLIGPPVSAMMTALGLLIMRATELQPGPMGAVVSTIMGMILTLPISSAAIAVALNLSGLAAGAAAVGCSTQMIGFAVMSFRENGVSGLLSQGLGTSMLQMPNIVRHPMIWVPPTLASFILGPLSTLLFKMTNVPSGAGMGTSGLVGQFGAIDAMGSSSAVLMQIALMHFILPAVTTLIIAEVMRRTGLIKEGDMRLEL
;
A
#
# COMPACT_ATOMS: atom_id res chain seq x y z
N MET A 1 -19.27 -38.11 -53.77
CA MET A 1 -19.18 -36.64 -53.64
C MET A 1 -19.01 -36.16 -52.20
N LEU A 2 -19.62 -36.79 -51.17
CA LEU A 2 -19.46 -36.36 -49.77
C LEU A 2 -18.08 -36.63 -49.14
N THR A 3 -17.29 -37.58 -49.64
CA THR A 3 -15.99 -37.93 -49.02
C THR A 3 -14.85 -36.99 -49.40
N ILE A 4 -14.92 -36.30 -50.55
CA ILE A 4 -13.88 -35.37 -51.00
C ILE A 4 -14.05 -33.98 -50.35
N TYR A 5 -15.30 -33.59 -50.06
CA TYR A 5 -15.63 -32.31 -49.42
C TYR A 5 -15.14 -32.22 -47.96
N ASN A 6 -15.18 -33.34 -47.22
CA ASN A 6 -14.68 -33.40 -45.85
C ASN A 6 -13.14 -33.38 -45.75
N ILE A 7 -12.43 -33.80 -46.80
CA ILE A 7 -10.97 -33.74 -46.84
C ILE A 7 -10.51 -32.30 -47.15
N THR A 8 -11.23 -31.58 -48.02
CA THR A 8 -10.91 -30.18 -48.34
C THR A 8 -11.18 -29.24 -47.17
N GLN A 9 -12.25 -29.45 -46.40
CA GLN A 9 -12.53 -28.67 -45.18
C GLN A 9 -11.49 -28.90 -44.07
N ASN A 10 -10.99 -30.14 -43.90
CA ASN A 10 -9.91 -30.42 -42.94
C ASN A 10 -8.58 -29.81 -43.36
N ILE A 11 -8.25 -29.75 -44.66
CA ILE A 11 -7.02 -29.12 -45.14
C ILE A 11 -7.06 -27.59 -44.97
N PHE A 12 -8.23 -26.96 -45.14
CA PHE A 12 -8.41 -25.52 -44.88
C PHE A 12 -8.31 -25.18 -43.38
N HIS A 13 -8.88 -25.99 -42.50
CA HIS A 13 -8.74 -25.78 -41.05
C HIS A 13 -7.32 -26.06 -40.53
N ILE A 14 -6.56 -26.97 -41.14
CA ILE A 14 -5.15 -27.19 -40.81
C ILE A 14 -4.29 -26.00 -41.27
N ASN A 15 -4.60 -25.38 -42.41
CA ASN A 15 -3.89 -24.18 -42.88
C ASN A 15 -4.22 -22.91 -42.09
N GLU A 16 -5.44 -22.73 -41.56
CA GLU A 16 -5.76 -21.63 -40.64
C GLU A 16 -5.12 -21.81 -39.25
N ALA A 17 -5.02 -23.05 -38.77
CA ALA A 17 -4.29 -23.33 -37.52
C ALA A 17 -2.76 -23.16 -37.67
N PHE A 18 -2.22 -23.35 -38.88
CA PHE A 18 -0.78 -23.20 -39.17
C PHE A 18 -0.37 -21.76 -39.53
N THR A 19 -1.33 -20.87 -39.82
CA THR A 19 -1.06 -19.46 -40.16
C THR A 19 -1.21 -18.49 -38.98
N LEU A 20 -1.66 -18.94 -37.82
CA LEU A 20 -1.64 -18.18 -36.56
C LEU A 20 -0.37 -18.41 -35.70
N SER A 21 0.54 -19.30 -36.13
CA SER A 21 1.81 -19.56 -35.44
C SER A 21 3.01 -18.84 -36.07
N SER A 22 2.78 -17.77 -36.80
CA SER A 22 3.84 -16.96 -37.41
C SER A 22 4.29 -15.84 -36.48
N GLU A 23 5.33 -16.13 -35.70
CA GLU A 23 6.27 -15.20 -35.05
C GLU A 23 5.83 -14.45 -33.78
N LYS A 24 5.42 -15.21 -32.74
CA LYS A 24 5.92 -14.90 -31.39
C LYS A 24 7.16 -15.77 -31.19
N GLY A 25 8.35 -15.17 -31.15
CA GLY A 25 9.60 -15.92 -30.98
C GLY A 25 9.53 -16.93 -29.82
N SER A 26 10.30 -18.02 -29.89
CA SER A 26 10.35 -19.11 -28.89
C SER A 26 10.33 -18.62 -27.43
N PHE A 27 10.99 -17.49 -27.17
CA PHE A 27 11.03 -16.83 -25.87
C PHE A 27 9.71 -16.15 -25.45
N ALA A 28 8.98 -15.51 -26.36
CA ALA A 28 7.69 -14.88 -26.07
C ALA A 28 6.62 -15.94 -25.74
N ALA A 29 6.60 -17.06 -26.46
CA ALA A 29 5.73 -18.19 -26.15
C ALA A 29 6.08 -18.83 -24.79
N PHE A 30 7.35 -18.88 -24.43
CA PHE A 30 7.81 -19.32 -23.12
C PHE A 30 7.31 -18.42 -21.98
N LEU A 31 7.46 -17.09 -22.11
CA LEU A 31 6.98 -16.13 -21.10
C LEU A 31 5.46 -16.21 -20.92
N GLU A 32 4.71 -16.36 -22.02
CA GLU A 32 3.25 -16.52 -21.99
C GLU A 32 2.84 -17.81 -21.28
N ARG A 33 3.52 -18.95 -21.55
CA ARG A 33 3.31 -20.21 -20.83
C ARG A 33 3.56 -20.08 -19.32
N LYS A 34 4.52 -19.25 -18.92
CA LYS A 34 4.86 -18.99 -17.51
C LYS A 34 4.01 -17.90 -16.86
N ASP A 35 3.07 -17.30 -17.59
CA ASP A 35 2.30 -16.12 -17.17
C ASP A 35 3.18 -14.93 -16.71
N VAL A 36 4.38 -14.81 -17.27
CA VAL A 36 5.30 -13.70 -17.04
C VAL A 36 4.94 -12.58 -18.03
N LYS A 37 4.35 -11.49 -17.53
CA LYS A 37 3.90 -10.37 -18.35
C LYS A 37 4.49 -9.08 -17.82
N PHE A 38 5.47 -8.53 -18.53
CA PHE A 38 6.02 -7.21 -18.24
C PHE A 38 5.03 -6.14 -18.70
N SER A 39 4.06 -5.83 -17.85
CA SER A 39 3.05 -4.78 -18.11
C SER A 39 2.98 -3.83 -16.92
N PHE A 40 2.74 -2.55 -17.21
CA PHE A 40 2.51 -1.54 -16.19
C PHE A 40 1.37 -1.93 -15.24
N SER A 41 0.27 -2.47 -15.78
CA SER A 41 -0.86 -2.96 -14.98
C SER A 41 -0.47 -4.15 -14.09
N ARG A 42 0.46 -5.00 -14.52
CA ARG A 42 0.86 -6.17 -13.74
C ARG A 42 1.57 -5.76 -12.44
N TYR A 43 2.47 -4.78 -12.52
CA TYR A 43 3.30 -4.41 -11.37
C TYR A 43 2.74 -3.23 -10.58
N PHE A 44 2.29 -2.16 -11.24
CA PHE A 44 1.84 -0.95 -10.55
C PHE A 44 0.37 -0.97 -10.15
N VAL A 45 -0.36 -1.99 -10.58
CA VAL A 45 -1.78 -2.15 -10.25
C VAL A 45 -2.02 -3.46 -9.52
N GLU A 46 -1.76 -4.62 -10.15
CA GLU A 46 -2.04 -5.93 -9.53
C GLU A 46 -1.11 -6.19 -8.31
N ALA A 47 0.22 -6.11 -8.50
CA ALA A 47 1.14 -6.34 -7.38
C ALA A 47 1.01 -5.26 -6.29
N LEU A 48 0.76 -4.00 -6.67
CA LEU A 48 0.60 -2.90 -5.71
C LEU A 48 -0.69 -3.05 -4.89
N GLY A 49 -1.78 -3.51 -5.51
CA GLY A 49 -3.02 -3.85 -4.81
C GLY A 49 -2.82 -5.02 -3.85
N ALA A 50 -2.14 -6.08 -4.31
CA ALA A 50 -1.81 -7.24 -3.49
C ALA A 50 -0.94 -6.90 -2.27
N MET A 51 0.01 -5.96 -2.41
CA MET A 51 0.78 -5.44 -1.29
C MET A 51 -0.12 -4.82 -0.21
N GLY A 52 -1.16 -4.09 -0.60
CA GLY A 52 -2.16 -3.54 0.33
C GLY A 52 -2.89 -4.63 1.12
N ILE A 53 -3.28 -5.72 0.45
CA ILE A 53 -3.90 -6.89 1.09
C ILE A 53 -2.91 -7.55 2.08
N GLY A 54 -1.66 -7.73 1.68
CA GLY A 54 -0.61 -8.27 2.55
C GLY A 54 -0.35 -7.41 3.79
N LEU A 55 -0.34 -6.09 3.64
CA LEU A 55 -0.27 -5.15 4.76
C LEU A 55 -1.48 -5.24 5.70
N PHE A 56 -2.68 -5.41 5.13
CA PHE A 56 -3.90 -5.56 5.91
C PHE A 56 -3.88 -6.83 6.77
N ALA A 57 -3.51 -7.95 6.18
CA ALA A 57 -3.43 -9.25 6.84
C ALA A 57 -2.33 -9.35 7.90
N SER A 58 -1.34 -8.46 7.88
CA SER A 58 -0.19 -8.47 8.80
C SER A 58 -0.18 -7.24 9.71
N LEU A 59 0.42 -6.13 9.26
CA LEU A 59 0.65 -4.92 10.03
C LEU A 59 -0.64 -4.38 10.64
N ILE A 60 -1.66 -4.16 9.82
CA ILE A 60 -2.87 -3.45 10.22
C ILE A 60 -3.67 -4.29 11.21
N THR A 61 -3.92 -5.56 10.88
CA THR A 61 -4.59 -6.50 11.79
C THR A 61 -3.79 -6.64 13.09
N GLY A 62 -2.47 -6.77 13.00
CA GLY A 62 -1.59 -6.84 14.16
C GLY A 62 -1.67 -5.59 15.06
N LEU A 63 -1.71 -4.40 14.46
CA LEU A 63 -1.88 -3.15 15.19
C LEU A 63 -3.25 -3.05 15.86
N ILE A 64 -4.33 -3.46 15.20
CA ILE A 64 -5.66 -3.50 15.81
C ILE A 64 -5.66 -4.40 17.04
N LEU A 65 -5.13 -5.62 16.92
CA LEU A 65 -5.01 -6.56 18.04
C LEU A 65 -4.16 -5.97 19.18
N LYS A 66 -3.03 -5.36 18.83
CA LYS A 66 -2.12 -4.73 19.80
C LYS A 66 -2.79 -3.57 20.53
N THR A 67 -3.49 -2.70 19.81
CA THR A 67 -4.21 -1.56 20.36
C THR A 67 -5.32 -2.02 21.30
N VAL A 68 -6.17 -2.96 20.86
CA VAL A 68 -7.24 -3.54 21.69
C VAL A 68 -6.65 -4.22 22.92
N GLY A 69 -5.62 -5.05 22.75
CA GLY A 69 -4.95 -5.72 23.86
C GLY A 69 -4.37 -4.76 24.89
N SER A 70 -3.72 -3.68 24.43
CA SER A 70 -3.13 -2.67 25.30
C SER A 70 -4.19 -1.91 26.10
N LYS A 71 -5.32 -1.55 25.47
CA LYS A 71 -6.35 -0.74 26.12
C LYS A 71 -7.33 -1.55 26.96
N CYS A 72 -7.56 -2.83 26.62
CA CYS A 72 -8.38 -3.75 27.42
C CYS A 72 -7.57 -4.50 28.49
N GLY A 73 -6.24 -4.33 28.55
CA GLY A 73 -5.39 -5.04 29.51
C GLY A 73 -5.30 -6.54 29.24
N ILE A 74 -5.25 -6.95 27.96
CA ILE A 74 -5.15 -8.34 27.51
C ILE A 74 -3.77 -8.56 26.87
N PRO A 75 -2.74 -9.00 27.64
CA PRO A 75 -1.36 -9.07 27.17
C PRO A 75 -1.16 -10.00 25.97
N ILE A 76 -1.91 -11.11 25.91
CA ILE A 76 -1.80 -12.07 24.82
C ILE A 76 -2.17 -11.46 23.45
N LEU A 77 -3.11 -10.52 23.40
CA LEU A 77 -3.45 -9.80 22.16
C LEU A 77 -2.35 -8.83 21.74
N VAL A 78 -1.63 -8.22 22.71
CA VAL A 78 -0.46 -7.39 22.44
C VAL A 78 0.66 -8.22 21.82
N GLU A 79 0.90 -9.42 22.36
CA GLU A 79 1.89 -10.36 21.85
C GLU A 79 1.53 -10.82 20.43
N PHE A 80 0.31 -11.33 20.22
CA PHE A 80 -0.14 -11.79 18.90
C PHE A 80 -0.10 -10.66 17.87
N GLY A 81 -0.56 -9.46 18.24
CA GLY A 81 -0.51 -8.30 17.37
C GLY A 81 0.91 -7.88 17.00
N THR A 82 1.85 -7.99 17.94
CA THR A 82 3.26 -7.67 17.71
C THR A 82 3.91 -8.68 16.77
N LEU A 83 3.66 -9.98 16.97
CA LEU A 83 4.17 -11.04 16.08
C LEU A 83 3.60 -10.90 14.67
N ALA A 84 2.29 -10.64 14.53
CA ALA A 84 1.66 -10.38 13.22
C ALA A 84 2.28 -9.16 12.52
N GLY A 85 2.56 -8.09 13.28
CA GLY A 85 3.21 -6.88 12.77
C GLY A 85 4.69 -7.05 12.38
N GLN A 86 5.34 -8.16 12.73
CA GLN A 86 6.69 -8.49 12.24
C GLN A 86 6.66 -9.21 10.89
N MET A 87 5.51 -9.77 10.50
CA MET A 87 5.34 -10.57 9.28
C MET A 87 4.94 -9.75 8.05
N VAL A 88 5.14 -8.43 8.08
CA VAL A 88 4.78 -7.50 6.98
C VAL A 88 5.43 -7.89 5.66
N GLY A 89 6.75 -8.06 5.66
CA GLY A 89 7.50 -8.46 4.48
C GLY A 89 7.01 -9.77 3.88
N PRO A 90 6.97 -10.87 4.65
CA PRO A 90 6.42 -12.14 4.20
C PRO A 90 5.00 -12.04 3.65
N ALA A 91 4.09 -11.36 4.34
CA ALA A 91 2.70 -11.24 3.93
C ALA A 91 2.55 -10.48 2.60
N ILE A 92 3.28 -9.37 2.44
CA ILE A 92 3.35 -8.62 1.18
C ILE A 92 3.84 -9.52 0.05
N ALA A 93 4.95 -10.23 0.26
CA ALA A 93 5.57 -11.01 -0.80
C ALA A 93 4.73 -12.22 -1.23
N VAL A 94 4.09 -12.91 -0.29
CA VAL A 94 3.15 -14.01 -0.57
C VAL A 94 1.93 -13.49 -1.34
N ALA A 95 1.34 -12.37 -0.91
CA ALA A 95 0.20 -11.78 -1.59
C ALA A 95 0.54 -11.38 -3.04
N ILE A 96 1.70 -10.75 -3.25
CA ILE A 96 2.19 -10.41 -4.60
C ILE A 96 2.40 -11.66 -5.44
N ALA A 97 3.07 -12.68 -4.90
CA ALA A 97 3.33 -13.91 -5.64
C ALA A 97 2.03 -14.60 -6.08
N GLN A 98 1.01 -14.57 -5.22
CA GLN A 98 -0.31 -15.10 -5.52
C GLN A 98 -1.04 -14.29 -6.60
N ALA A 99 -0.98 -12.95 -6.53
CA ALA A 99 -1.55 -12.07 -7.56
C ALA A 99 -0.85 -12.23 -8.92
N LEU A 100 0.47 -12.48 -8.91
CA LEU A 100 1.26 -12.82 -10.10
C LEU A 100 1.10 -14.27 -10.57
N LYS A 101 0.12 -15.00 -10.01
CA LYS A 101 -0.27 -16.38 -10.36
C LYS A 101 0.90 -17.36 -10.31
N ALA A 102 1.78 -17.18 -9.34
CA ALA A 102 2.96 -18.02 -9.20
C ALA A 102 2.61 -19.45 -8.70
N PRO A 103 3.39 -20.47 -9.09
CA PRO A 103 3.29 -21.81 -8.52
C PRO A 103 3.50 -21.82 -7.02
N GLN A 104 2.91 -22.79 -6.31
CA GLN A 104 2.93 -22.88 -4.84
C GLN A 104 4.35 -22.81 -4.25
N MET A 105 5.33 -23.50 -4.85
CA MET A 105 6.72 -23.47 -4.38
C MET A 105 7.32 -22.06 -4.42
N VAL A 106 6.99 -21.27 -5.46
CA VAL A 106 7.45 -19.87 -5.58
C VAL A 106 6.77 -19.02 -4.51
N VAL A 107 5.44 -19.16 -4.36
CA VAL A 107 4.65 -18.41 -3.35
C VAL A 107 5.19 -18.63 -1.94
N PHE A 108 5.46 -19.87 -1.54
CA PHE A 108 6.00 -20.15 -0.21
C PHE A 108 7.43 -19.64 -0.04
N SER A 109 8.27 -19.74 -1.07
CA SER A 109 9.63 -19.22 -1.06
C SER A 109 9.67 -17.69 -0.93
N CYS A 110 8.65 -17.00 -1.47
CA CYS A 110 8.50 -15.56 -1.35
C CYS A 110 8.32 -15.09 0.10
N ALA A 111 7.92 -15.94 1.05
CA ALA A 111 7.89 -15.57 2.46
C ALA A 111 9.28 -15.14 2.98
N ALA A 112 10.32 -15.92 2.66
CA ALA A 112 11.70 -15.60 3.03
C ALA A 112 12.23 -14.38 2.27
N VAL A 113 11.90 -14.26 0.98
CA VAL A 113 12.25 -13.10 0.13
C VAL A 113 11.64 -11.82 0.71
N GLY A 114 10.37 -11.85 1.08
CA GLY A 114 9.64 -10.73 1.66
C GLY A 114 10.23 -10.29 2.99
N PHE A 115 10.61 -11.24 3.86
CA PHE A 115 11.30 -10.94 5.12
C PHE A 115 12.61 -10.16 4.88
N ALA A 116 13.48 -10.66 4.00
CA ALA A 116 14.74 -10.01 3.67
C ALA A 116 14.51 -8.63 3.01
N GLY A 117 13.56 -8.55 2.06
CA GLY A 117 13.15 -7.31 1.41
C GLY A 117 12.70 -6.24 2.40
N ASN A 118 11.85 -6.61 3.34
CA ASN A 118 11.39 -5.69 4.38
C ASN A 118 12.51 -5.27 5.34
N THR A 119 13.44 -6.16 5.63
CA THR A 119 14.58 -5.89 6.51
C THR A 119 15.56 -4.87 5.89
N TRP A 120 15.82 -4.95 4.58
CA TRP A 120 16.81 -4.09 3.93
C TRP A 120 16.23 -2.83 3.25
N GLY A 121 14.95 -2.85 2.86
CA GLY A 121 14.32 -1.75 2.14
C GLY A 121 12.89 -1.46 2.56
N GLY A 122 12.44 -1.98 3.72
CA GLY A 122 11.07 -1.81 4.18
C GLY A 122 10.03 -2.39 3.21
N PRO A 123 8.77 -1.92 3.28
CA PRO A 123 7.69 -2.43 2.43
C PRO A 123 8.00 -2.32 0.92
N VAL A 124 8.68 -1.25 0.48
CA VAL A 124 9.15 -1.10 -0.91
C VAL A 124 10.15 -2.18 -1.29
N GLY A 125 11.11 -2.46 -0.41
CA GLY A 125 12.10 -3.52 -0.61
C GLY A 125 11.45 -4.90 -0.72
N ALA A 126 10.45 -5.19 0.13
CA ALA A 126 9.65 -6.41 0.05
C ALA A 126 8.87 -6.51 -1.28
N PHE A 127 8.27 -5.41 -1.74
CA PHE A 127 7.54 -5.34 -3.00
C PHE A 127 8.42 -5.66 -4.20
N VAL A 128 9.58 -4.98 -4.33
CA VAL A 128 10.50 -5.19 -5.46
C VAL A 128 11.10 -6.59 -5.43
N ALA A 129 11.51 -7.05 -4.26
CA ALA A 129 12.05 -8.40 -4.08
C ALA A 129 11.04 -9.49 -4.43
N ALA A 130 9.78 -9.31 -4.04
CA ALA A 130 8.70 -10.24 -4.35
C ALA A 130 8.44 -10.32 -5.85
N ILE A 131 8.37 -9.21 -6.57
CA ILE A 131 8.17 -9.20 -8.03
C ILE A 131 9.31 -9.95 -8.72
N ILE A 132 10.56 -9.57 -8.45
CA ILE A 132 11.71 -10.16 -9.13
C ILE A 132 11.87 -11.64 -8.78
N GLY A 133 11.79 -11.98 -7.49
CA GLY A 133 11.86 -13.37 -7.04
C GLY A 133 10.75 -14.22 -7.65
N THR A 134 9.52 -13.69 -7.72
CA THR A 134 8.37 -14.39 -8.29
C THR A 134 8.55 -14.68 -9.78
N GLU A 135 8.88 -13.67 -10.58
CA GLU A 135 9.01 -13.86 -12.03
C GLU A 135 10.19 -14.78 -12.36
N CYS A 136 11.33 -14.66 -11.66
CA CYS A 136 12.45 -15.59 -11.79
C CYS A 136 12.08 -17.02 -11.36
N GLY A 137 11.35 -17.18 -10.26
CA GLY A 137 10.86 -18.49 -9.81
C GLY A 137 9.91 -19.14 -10.80
N LYS A 138 8.98 -18.36 -11.38
CA LYS A 138 8.05 -18.84 -12.42
C LYS A 138 8.77 -19.33 -13.66
N MET A 139 9.84 -18.64 -14.07
CA MET A 139 10.63 -19.05 -15.23
C MET A 139 11.29 -20.42 -15.03
N VAL A 140 11.72 -20.77 -13.82
CA VAL A 140 12.39 -22.05 -13.53
C VAL A 140 11.42 -23.18 -13.17
N SER A 141 10.24 -22.83 -12.63
CA SER A 141 9.28 -23.83 -12.14
C SER A 141 8.84 -24.82 -13.21
N LYS A 142 8.97 -26.12 -12.93
CA LYS A 142 8.63 -27.26 -13.80
C LYS A 142 9.48 -27.37 -15.08
N GLU A 143 10.65 -26.75 -15.13
CA GLU A 143 11.60 -26.91 -16.26
C GLU A 143 12.67 -27.97 -15.99
N THR A 144 12.86 -28.40 -14.73
CA THR A 144 13.95 -29.31 -14.35
C THR A 144 13.44 -30.49 -13.53
N VAL A 145 14.18 -31.61 -13.55
CA VAL A 145 13.88 -32.79 -12.71
C VAL A 145 14.06 -32.47 -11.22
N ILE A 146 14.92 -31.50 -10.90
CA ILE A 146 15.22 -31.04 -9.54
C ILE A 146 14.38 -29.81 -9.15
N ASP A 147 13.20 -29.64 -9.75
CA ASP A 147 12.33 -28.46 -9.58
C ASP A 147 12.09 -28.08 -8.11
N ILE A 148 11.92 -29.08 -7.25
CA ILE A 148 11.66 -28.90 -5.82
C ILE A 148 12.80 -28.17 -5.08
N ILE A 149 14.03 -28.24 -5.59
CA ILE A 149 15.19 -27.54 -5.05
C ILE A 149 15.46 -26.27 -5.87
N ALA A 150 15.47 -26.39 -7.20
CA ALA A 150 15.86 -25.32 -8.10
C ALA A 150 14.91 -24.11 -8.02
N THR A 151 13.60 -24.34 -7.99
CA THR A 151 12.62 -23.25 -8.01
C THR A 151 12.65 -22.40 -6.73
N PRO A 152 12.65 -22.98 -5.52
CA PRO A 152 12.86 -22.21 -4.29
C PRO A 152 14.20 -21.50 -4.27
N ALA A 153 15.29 -22.19 -4.64
CA ALA A 153 16.63 -21.61 -4.61
C ALA A 153 16.73 -20.37 -5.51
N VAL A 154 16.24 -20.45 -6.75
CA VAL A 154 16.25 -19.32 -7.68
C VAL A 154 15.37 -18.18 -7.17
N THR A 155 14.16 -18.48 -6.68
CA THR A 155 13.24 -17.48 -6.11
C THR A 155 13.91 -16.71 -4.97
N ILE A 156 14.54 -17.44 -4.03
CA ILE A 156 15.20 -16.87 -2.86
C ILE A 156 16.42 -16.05 -3.27
N ILE A 157 17.32 -16.62 -4.08
CA ILE A 157 18.57 -15.96 -4.47
C ILE A 157 18.28 -14.68 -5.25
N THR A 158 17.42 -14.75 -6.26
CA THR A 158 17.12 -13.58 -7.12
C THR A 158 16.33 -12.52 -6.36
N GLY A 159 15.34 -12.92 -5.55
CA GLY A 159 14.56 -11.99 -4.74
C GLY A 159 15.40 -11.30 -3.67
N MET A 160 16.22 -12.04 -2.93
CA MET A 160 17.11 -11.46 -1.91
C MET A 160 18.23 -10.61 -2.54
N ALA A 161 18.80 -11.02 -3.68
CA ALA A 161 19.77 -10.19 -4.39
C ALA A 161 19.14 -8.86 -4.82
N ALA A 162 17.92 -8.88 -5.37
CA ALA A 162 17.18 -7.67 -5.71
C ALA A 162 16.91 -6.80 -4.48
N ALA A 163 16.46 -7.38 -3.36
CA ALA A 163 16.28 -6.67 -2.10
C ALA A 163 17.56 -5.97 -1.63
N LYS A 164 18.71 -6.65 -1.74
CA LYS A 164 19.99 -6.13 -1.28
C LYS A 164 20.46 -4.96 -2.14
N LEU A 165 20.19 -5.00 -3.45
CA LEU A 165 20.51 -3.94 -4.39
C LEU A 165 19.56 -2.74 -4.28
N ILE A 166 18.28 -2.96 -4.03
CA ILE A 166 17.27 -1.89 -3.93
C ILE A 166 17.26 -1.20 -2.55
N GLY A 167 17.72 -1.89 -1.50
CA GLY A 167 17.73 -1.38 -0.12
C GLY A 167 18.41 -0.03 0.04
N PRO A 168 19.68 0.15 -0.40
CA PRO A 168 20.37 1.43 -0.26
C PRO A 168 19.68 2.60 -0.98
N PRO A 169 19.22 2.48 -2.25
CA PRO A 169 18.40 3.51 -2.90
C PRO A 169 17.12 3.88 -2.12
N VAL A 170 16.39 2.89 -1.61
CA VAL A 170 15.16 3.14 -0.83
C VAL A 170 15.48 3.86 0.48
N SER A 171 16.54 3.46 1.18
CA SER A 171 16.99 4.12 2.40
C SER A 171 17.40 5.58 2.16
N ALA A 172 18.13 5.84 1.06
CA ALA A 172 18.49 7.20 0.66
C ALA A 172 17.24 8.06 0.38
N MET A 173 16.24 7.51 -0.32
CA MET A 173 14.96 8.18 -0.55
C MET A 173 14.22 8.48 0.76
N MET A 174 14.12 7.52 1.68
CA MET A 174 13.48 7.72 2.98
C MET A 174 14.19 8.80 3.79
N THR A 175 15.52 8.84 3.74
CA THR A 175 16.34 9.87 4.39
C THR A 175 16.07 11.25 3.79
N ALA A 176 16.01 11.35 2.45
CA ALA A 176 15.73 12.61 1.76
C ALA A 176 14.33 13.16 2.11
N LEU A 177 13.31 12.29 2.12
CA LEU A 177 11.96 12.66 2.56
C LEU A 177 11.94 13.09 4.03
N GLY A 178 12.70 12.40 4.88
CA GLY A 178 12.81 12.76 6.29
C GLY A 178 13.46 14.13 6.51
N LEU A 179 14.54 14.43 5.78
CA LEU A 179 15.17 15.75 5.79
C LEU A 179 14.20 16.84 5.31
N LEU A 180 13.41 16.56 4.28
CA LEU A 180 12.40 17.50 3.78
C LEU A 180 11.36 17.81 4.86
N ILE A 181 10.86 16.79 5.57
CA ILE A 181 9.93 16.97 6.70
C ILE A 181 10.58 17.81 7.80
N MET A 182 11.83 17.51 8.17
CA MET A 182 12.56 18.29 9.18
C MET A 182 12.75 19.76 8.77
N ARG A 183 13.01 20.05 7.50
CA ARG A 183 13.04 21.44 7.01
C ARG A 183 11.67 22.11 7.09
N ALA A 184 10.60 21.37 6.84
CA ALA A 184 9.25 21.89 6.99
C ALA A 184 8.89 22.22 8.45
N THR A 185 9.50 21.54 9.44
CA THR A 185 9.28 21.85 10.87
C THR A 185 9.98 23.12 11.34
N GLU A 186 10.94 23.66 10.57
CA GLU A 186 11.58 24.96 10.83
C GLU A 186 10.66 26.15 10.46
N LEU A 187 9.56 25.90 9.73
CA LEU A 187 8.59 26.94 9.37
C LEU A 187 7.71 27.34 10.56
N GLN A 188 7.07 28.50 10.46
CA GLN A 188 6.05 28.92 11.42
C GLN A 188 4.89 27.90 11.48
N PRO A 189 4.16 27.78 12.61
CA PRO A 189 3.19 26.70 12.82
C PRO A 189 2.14 26.52 11.73
N GLY A 190 1.64 27.60 11.12
CA GLY A 190 0.68 27.53 10.02
C GLY A 190 1.27 26.84 8.78
N PRO A 191 2.27 27.42 8.10
CA PRO A 191 2.93 26.81 6.95
C PRO A 191 3.54 25.43 7.25
N MET A 192 4.15 25.25 8.43
CA MET A 192 4.61 23.93 8.88
C MET A 192 3.46 22.92 8.85
N GLY A 193 2.33 23.26 9.45
CA GLY A 193 1.15 22.40 9.50
C GLY A 193 0.69 21.98 8.10
N ALA A 194 0.57 22.93 7.17
CA ALA A 194 0.18 22.65 5.78
C ALA A 194 1.16 21.70 5.07
N VAL A 195 2.46 22.00 5.15
CA VAL A 195 3.49 21.25 4.42
C VAL A 195 3.67 19.85 5.03
N VAL A 196 3.82 19.74 6.36
CA VAL A 196 4.03 18.46 7.05
C VAL A 196 2.81 17.53 6.89
N SER A 197 1.59 18.04 7.08
CA SER A 197 0.38 17.23 6.93
C SER A 197 0.20 16.70 5.50
N THR A 198 0.46 17.54 4.49
CA THR A 198 0.35 17.15 3.08
C THR A 198 1.36 16.06 2.74
N ILE A 199 2.63 16.26 3.10
CA ILE A 199 3.70 15.32 2.79
C ILE A 199 3.52 14.00 3.54
N MET A 200 3.24 14.05 4.84
CA MET A 200 3.02 12.84 5.64
C MET A 200 1.78 12.06 5.16
N GLY A 201 0.71 12.75 4.80
CA GLY A 201 -0.47 12.12 4.20
C GLY A 201 -0.16 11.44 2.87
N MET A 202 0.59 12.11 1.99
CA MET A 202 0.99 11.52 0.71
C MET A 202 1.88 10.29 0.93
N ILE A 203 2.88 10.38 1.82
CA ILE A 203 3.77 9.27 2.15
C ILE A 203 2.97 8.07 2.69
N LEU A 204 1.95 8.30 3.52
CA LEU A 204 1.10 7.23 4.06
C LEU A 204 0.35 6.45 2.97
N THR A 205 -0.03 7.12 1.88
CA THR A 205 -0.77 6.50 0.77
C THR A 205 0.17 5.79 -0.21
N LEU A 206 1.40 6.30 -0.35
CA LEU A 206 2.44 5.66 -1.14
C LEU A 206 2.90 4.34 -0.49
N PRO A 207 3.56 3.43 -1.25
CA PRO A 207 4.11 2.19 -0.71
C PRO A 207 5.32 2.40 0.24
N ILE A 208 5.40 3.55 0.92
CA ILE A 208 6.46 3.97 1.83
C ILE A 208 5.90 3.99 3.25
N SER A 209 6.68 3.55 4.24
CA SER A 209 6.23 3.58 5.64
C SER A 209 6.36 4.98 6.25
N SER A 210 5.28 5.76 6.19
CA SER A 210 5.15 7.04 6.93
C SER A 210 5.40 6.88 8.43
N ALA A 211 4.94 5.77 9.00
CA ALA A 211 5.16 5.40 10.40
C ALA A 211 6.65 5.24 10.72
N ALA A 212 7.39 4.53 9.86
CA ALA A 212 8.83 4.36 10.04
C ALA A 212 9.57 5.70 9.95
N ILE A 213 9.16 6.58 9.02
CA ILE A 213 9.74 7.93 8.90
C ILE A 213 9.46 8.73 10.17
N ALA A 214 8.22 8.74 10.67
CA ALA A 214 7.85 9.46 11.89
C ALA A 214 8.65 8.99 13.12
N VAL A 215 8.82 7.68 13.28
CA VAL A 215 9.61 7.10 14.39
C VAL A 215 11.10 7.40 14.22
N ALA A 216 11.65 7.26 13.01
CA ALA A 216 13.07 7.51 12.73
C ALA A 216 13.46 8.98 12.96
N LEU A 217 12.56 9.92 12.63
CA LEU A 217 12.75 11.34 12.89
C LEU A 217 12.41 11.74 14.34
N ASN A 218 11.90 10.81 15.15
CA ASN A 218 11.34 11.09 16.47
C ASN A 218 10.33 12.25 16.45
N LEU A 219 9.47 12.26 15.43
CA LEU A 219 8.56 13.36 15.15
C LEU A 219 7.57 13.51 16.31
N SER A 220 7.62 14.64 17.01
CA SER A 220 6.82 14.91 18.21
C SER A 220 6.26 16.35 18.19
N GLY A 221 5.43 16.69 19.18
CA GLY A 221 4.85 18.02 19.31
C GLY A 221 3.89 18.37 18.17
N LEU A 222 3.84 19.65 17.78
CA LEU A 222 2.89 20.15 16.78
C LEU A 222 3.06 19.53 15.40
N ALA A 223 4.30 19.24 15.00
CA ALA A 223 4.59 18.59 13.72
C ALA A 223 4.01 17.17 13.67
N ALA A 224 4.09 16.42 14.78
CA ALA A 224 3.50 15.10 14.90
C ALA A 224 1.97 15.12 14.87
N GLY A 225 1.34 16.13 15.48
CA GLY A 225 -0.10 16.36 15.39
C GLY A 225 -0.54 16.67 13.95
N ALA A 226 0.16 17.58 13.27
CA ALA A 226 -0.11 17.91 11.86
C ALA A 226 0.08 16.70 10.94
N ALA A 227 1.13 15.91 11.16
CA ALA A 227 1.35 14.66 10.43
C ALA A 227 0.19 13.67 10.62
N ALA A 228 -0.26 13.47 11.86
CA ALA A 228 -1.38 12.56 12.16
C ALA A 228 -2.69 13.02 11.51
N VAL A 229 -2.96 14.34 11.48
CA VAL A 229 -4.13 14.92 10.79
C VAL A 229 -4.03 14.71 9.28
N GLY A 230 -2.87 14.96 8.67
CA GLY A 230 -2.67 14.74 7.24
C GLY A 230 -2.83 13.28 6.81
N CYS A 231 -2.29 12.36 7.62
CA CYS A 231 -2.46 10.92 7.50
C CYS A 231 -3.94 10.51 7.64
N SER A 232 -4.63 11.02 8.67
CA SER A 232 -6.07 10.76 8.89
C SER A 232 -6.92 11.30 7.74
N THR A 233 -6.51 12.41 7.14
CA THR A 233 -7.23 13.03 6.02
C THR A 233 -7.19 12.18 4.77
N GLN A 234 -6.07 11.51 4.49
CA GLN A 234 -5.98 10.57 3.37
C GLN A 234 -6.85 9.34 3.62
N MET A 235 -6.75 8.74 4.81
CA MET A 235 -7.52 7.53 5.14
C MET A 235 -9.03 7.78 5.15
N ILE A 236 -9.50 8.74 5.95
CA ILE A 236 -10.92 9.05 6.07
C ILE A 236 -11.43 9.69 4.79
N GLY A 237 -10.65 10.57 4.15
CA GLY A 237 -11.01 11.20 2.89
C GLY A 237 -11.31 10.18 1.81
N PHE A 238 -10.40 9.23 1.56
CA PHE A 238 -10.63 8.14 0.61
C PHE A 238 -11.78 7.24 1.02
N ALA A 239 -11.90 6.91 2.31
CA ALA A 239 -12.98 6.06 2.83
C ALA A 239 -14.37 6.65 2.54
N VAL A 240 -14.57 7.96 2.77
CA VAL A 240 -15.88 8.59 2.55
C VAL A 240 -16.14 8.93 1.10
N MET A 241 -15.14 9.39 0.34
CA MET A 241 -15.34 9.80 -1.05
C MET A 241 -15.57 8.62 -1.99
N SER A 242 -15.10 7.43 -1.61
CA SER A 242 -15.29 6.16 -2.33
C SER A 242 -16.43 5.30 -1.75
N PHE A 243 -17.17 5.78 -0.73
CA PHE A 243 -18.23 5.02 -0.06
C PHE A 243 -19.33 4.55 -1.02
N ARG A 244 -19.67 5.38 -2.03
CA ARG A 244 -20.68 5.03 -3.05
C ARG A 244 -20.31 3.77 -3.85
N GLU A 245 -19.01 3.49 -3.97
CA GLU A 245 -18.47 2.42 -4.82
C GLU A 245 -18.03 1.19 -4.01
N ASN A 246 -17.59 1.39 -2.76
CA ASN A 246 -17.01 0.34 -1.93
C ASN A 246 -17.83 0.00 -0.67
N GLY A 247 -18.88 0.76 -0.36
CA GLY A 247 -19.75 0.55 0.79
C GLY A 247 -19.00 0.51 2.13
N VAL A 248 -19.55 -0.25 3.08
CA VAL A 248 -19.03 -0.34 4.46
C VAL A 248 -17.69 -1.05 4.53
N SER A 249 -17.46 -2.08 3.71
CA SER A 249 -16.17 -2.77 3.66
C SER A 249 -15.06 -1.81 3.24
N GLY A 250 -15.26 -1.04 2.17
CA GLY A 250 -14.30 0.00 1.76
C GLY A 250 -14.09 1.09 2.80
N LEU A 251 -15.17 1.51 3.48
CA LEU A 251 -15.10 2.51 4.55
C LEU A 251 -14.17 2.06 5.67
N LEU A 252 -14.33 0.82 6.14
CA LEU A 252 -13.52 0.26 7.23
C LEU A 252 -12.10 -0.07 6.75
N SER A 253 -11.94 -0.68 5.58
CA SER A 253 -10.63 -1.07 5.05
C SER A 253 -9.72 0.12 4.78
N GLN A 254 -10.27 1.25 4.32
CA GLN A 254 -9.49 2.48 4.08
C GLN A 254 -9.40 3.34 5.34
N GLY A 255 -10.52 3.52 6.04
CA GLY A 255 -10.62 4.44 7.17
C GLY A 255 -9.97 3.92 8.44
N LEU A 256 -10.04 2.62 8.73
CA LEU A 256 -9.33 1.99 9.86
C LEU A 256 -8.10 1.21 9.42
N GLY A 257 -8.01 0.84 8.14
CA GLY A 257 -6.86 0.12 7.59
C GLY A 257 -5.80 1.03 7.02
N THR A 258 -5.84 1.29 5.71
CA THR A 258 -4.88 2.16 5.02
C THR A 258 -5.45 2.73 3.72
N SER A 259 -5.08 3.98 3.39
CA SER A 259 -5.38 4.57 2.07
C SER A 259 -4.54 3.99 0.95
N MET A 260 -3.46 3.26 1.25
CA MET A 260 -2.62 2.59 0.25
C MET A 260 -3.43 1.62 -0.64
N LEU A 261 -4.58 1.13 -0.16
CA LEU A 261 -5.50 0.31 -0.96
C LEU A 261 -5.97 1.04 -2.24
N GLN A 262 -5.99 2.38 -2.23
CA GLN A 262 -6.34 3.18 -3.41
C GLN A 262 -5.16 3.42 -4.36
N MET A 263 -3.94 3.03 -4.01
CA MET A 263 -2.78 3.30 -4.86
C MET A 263 -2.90 2.73 -6.29
N PRO A 264 -3.43 1.50 -6.51
CA PRO A 264 -3.71 1.00 -7.86
C PRO A 264 -4.69 1.89 -8.65
N ASN A 265 -5.64 2.52 -7.96
CA ASN A 265 -6.60 3.43 -8.56
C ASN A 265 -5.97 4.81 -8.82
N ILE A 266 -5.12 5.30 -7.92
CA ILE A 266 -4.36 6.55 -8.11
C ILE A 266 -3.45 6.42 -9.35
N VAL A 267 -2.82 5.26 -9.53
CA VAL A 267 -1.99 4.97 -10.70
C VAL A 267 -2.79 5.07 -12.01
N ARG A 268 -4.05 4.62 -12.03
CA ARG A 268 -4.93 4.69 -13.21
C ARG A 268 -5.58 6.07 -13.37
N HIS A 269 -5.95 6.70 -12.26
CA HIS A 269 -6.74 7.92 -12.18
C HIS A 269 -6.13 8.90 -11.14
N PRO A 270 -5.01 9.58 -11.44
CA PRO A 270 -4.29 10.40 -10.46
C PRO A 270 -5.11 11.51 -9.80
N MET A 271 -6.15 12.00 -10.47
CA MET A 271 -7.01 13.08 -9.98
C MET A 271 -7.78 12.70 -8.71
N ILE A 272 -8.01 11.41 -8.43
CA ILE A 272 -8.68 10.97 -7.20
C ILE A 272 -7.88 11.29 -5.94
N TRP A 273 -6.57 11.53 -6.06
CA TRP A 273 -5.69 11.81 -4.92
C TRP A 273 -5.69 13.28 -4.49
N VAL A 274 -6.18 14.17 -5.36
CA VAL A 274 -6.20 15.61 -5.10
C VAL A 274 -7.12 15.97 -3.93
N PRO A 275 -8.37 15.48 -3.83
CA PRO A 275 -9.27 15.85 -2.73
C PRO A 275 -8.69 15.61 -1.33
N PRO A 276 -8.22 14.41 -0.95
CA PRO A 276 -7.66 14.20 0.37
C PRO A 276 -6.34 14.96 0.58
N THR A 277 -5.52 15.14 -0.45
CA THR A 277 -4.25 15.87 -0.35
C THR A 277 -4.48 17.37 -0.10
N LEU A 278 -5.43 17.98 -0.79
CA LEU A 278 -5.79 19.38 -0.59
C LEU A 278 -6.49 19.57 0.76
N ALA A 279 -7.33 18.62 1.18
CA ALA A 279 -7.89 18.62 2.52
C ALA A 279 -6.78 18.58 3.60
N SER A 280 -5.73 17.76 3.43
CA SER A 280 -4.59 17.73 4.35
C SER A 280 -3.92 19.11 4.44
N PHE A 281 -3.66 19.74 3.29
CA PHE A 281 -3.06 21.07 3.22
C PHE A 281 -3.86 22.13 4.00
N ILE A 282 -5.20 22.06 3.95
CA ILE A 282 -6.10 22.99 4.65
C ILE A 282 -6.17 22.67 6.15
N LEU A 283 -6.26 21.39 6.53
CA LEU A 283 -6.46 20.98 7.92
C LEU A 283 -5.17 21.04 8.75
N GLY A 284 -4.01 20.94 8.10
CA GLY A 284 -2.70 21.06 8.75
C GLY A 284 -2.53 22.33 9.59
N PRO A 285 -2.71 23.54 9.03
CA PRO A 285 -2.64 24.80 9.78
C PRO A 285 -3.66 24.90 10.90
N LEU A 286 -4.87 24.34 10.72
CA LEU A 286 -5.90 24.34 11.77
C LEU A 286 -5.47 23.47 12.96
N SER A 287 -4.84 22.33 12.68
CA SER A 287 -4.26 21.45 13.70
C SER A 287 -3.20 22.17 14.55
N THR A 288 -2.35 22.98 13.93
CA THR A 288 -1.19 23.60 14.59
C THR A 288 -1.52 24.95 15.24
N LEU A 289 -2.31 25.80 14.59
CA LEU A 289 -2.60 27.17 15.06
C LEU A 289 -3.77 27.21 16.05
N LEU A 290 -4.86 26.52 15.75
CA LEU A 290 -6.10 26.60 16.55
C LEU A 290 -6.10 25.58 17.68
N PHE A 291 -5.95 24.30 17.33
CA PHE A 291 -6.11 23.21 18.29
C PHE A 291 -4.81 22.82 18.99
N LYS A 292 -3.66 23.25 18.44
CA LYS A 292 -2.30 22.94 18.95
C LYS A 292 -2.12 21.45 19.23
N MET A 293 -2.63 20.60 18.34
CA MET A 293 -2.61 19.16 18.53
C MET A 293 -1.18 18.64 18.48
N THR A 294 -0.87 17.69 19.35
CA THR A 294 0.41 16.98 19.38
C THR A 294 0.18 15.47 19.29
N ASN A 295 1.24 14.74 18.95
CA ASN A 295 1.20 13.28 18.90
C ASN A 295 2.57 12.71 19.28
N VAL A 296 2.59 11.43 19.62
CA VAL A 296 3.82 10.65 19.81
C VAL A 296 4.36 10.17 18.44
N PRO A 297 5.66 9.86 18.32
CA PRO A 297 6.27 9.44 17.06
C PRO A 297 5.59 8.21 16.43
N SER A 298 5.19 7.24 17.24
CA SER A 298 4.50 6.02 16.77
C SER A 298 3.10 6.28 16.20
N GLY A 299 2.44 7.39 16.57
CA GLY A 299 1.11 7.77 16.07
C GLY A 299 1.14 8.79 14.93
N ALA A 300 2.19 9.59 14.83
CA ALA A 300 2.29 10.70 13.88
C ALA A 300 2.16 10.27 12.40
N GLY A 301 2.74 9.12 12.04
CA GLY A 301 2.69 8.59 10.67
C GLY A 301 1.55 7.62 10.39
N MET A 302 0.62 7.40 11.33
CA MET A 302 -0.35 6.30 11.28
C MET A 302 -1.77 6.72 10.90
N GLY A 303 -2.11 8.00 11.02
CA GLY A 303 -3.47 8.49 10.75
C GLY A 303 -4.50 7.77 11.61
N THR A 304 -5.54 7.23 10.99
CA THR A 304 -6.59 6.44 11.65
C THR A 304 -6.32 4.92 11.63
N SER A 305 -5.16 4.50 11.13
CA SER A 305 -4.79 3.09 11.00
C SER A 305 -4.70 2.41 12.36
N GLY A 306 -5.52 1.39 12.58
CA GLY A 306 -5.61 0.66 13.86
C GLY A 306 -5.87 1.56 15.07
N LEU A 307 -6.40 2.77 14.84
CA LEU A 307 -6.55 3.86 15.82
C LEU A 307 -5.24 4.33 16.49
N VAL A 308 -4.08 4.02 15.90
CA VAL A 308 -2.77 4.28 16.52
C VAL A 308 -2.50 5.79 16.61
N GLY A 309 -2.88 6.59 15.60
CA GLY A 309 -2.73 8.03 15.67
C GLY A 309 -3.63 8.69 16.72
N GLN A 310 -4.83 8.15 16.94
CA GLN A 310 -5.78 8.66 17.93
C GLN A 310 -5.28 8.37 19.34
N PHE A 311 -4.87 7.13 19.60
CA PHE A 311 -4.29 6.79 20.90
C PHE A 311 -2.96 7.49 21.14
N GLY A 312 -2.14 7.69 20.11
CA GLY A 312 -0.92 8.48 20.22
C GLY A 312 -1.17 9.95 20.59
N ALA A 313 -2.25 10.56 20.09
CA ALA A 313 -2.65 11.90 20.48
C ALA A 313 -3.13 11.93 21.94
N ILE A 314 -3.88 10.92 22.39
CA ILE A 314 -4.28 10.77 23.79
C ILE A 314 -3.06 10.60 24.70
N ASP A 315 -2.08 9.81 24.29
CA ASP A 315 -0.86 9.59 25.09
C ASP A 315 0.00 10.87 25.16
N ALA A 316 -0.05 11.75 24.15
CA ALA A 316 0.69 13.02 24.12
C ALA A 316 -0.04 14.19 24.82
N MET A 317 -1.37 14.25 24.72
CA MET A 317 -2.19 15.40 25.16
C MET A 317 -3.07 15.09 26.38
N GLY A 318 -3.19 13.82 26.76
CA GLY A 318 -4.12 13.33 27.78
C GLY A 318 -5.50 12.94 27.23
N SER A 319 -6.38 12.48 28.11
CA SER A 319 -7.72 11.95 27.77
C SER A 319 -8.88 12.90 28.11
N SER A 320 -8.62 14.21 28.16
CA SER A 320 -9.67 15.18 28.47
C SER A 320 -10.76 15.19 27.37
N SER A 321 -11.98 15.57 27.74
CA SER A 321 -13.11 15.67 26.78
C SER A 321 -12.79 16.62 25.61
N ALA A 322 -12.01 17.66 25.86
CA ALA A 322 -11.52 18.58 24.83
C ALA A 322 -10.61 17.88 23.82
N VAL A 323 -9.66 17.04 24.26
CA VAL A 323 -8.78 16.28 23.36
C VAL A 323 -9.58 15.27 22.54
N LEU A 324 -10.53 14.57 23.16
CA LEU A 324 -11.40 13.63 22.44
C LEU A 324 -12.24 14.34 21.37
N MET A 325 -12.74 15.54 21.66
CA MET A 325 -13.44 16.38 20.68
C MET A 325 -12.51 16.82 19.55
N GLN A 326 -11.28 17.24 19.86
CA GLN A 326 -10.27 17.59 18.85
C GLN A 326 -9.95 16.40 17.94
N ILE A 327 -9.79 15.21 18.50
CA ILE A 327 -9.57 13.97 17.74
C ILE A 327 -10.78 13.68 16.83
N ALA A 328 -12.00 13.72 17.36
CA ALA A 328 -13.22 13.49 16.58
C ALA A 328 -13.34 14.47 15.41
N LEU A 329 -13.06 15.76 15.66
CA LEU A 329 -13.12 16.81 14.65
C LEU A 329 -11.99 16.67 13.62
N MET A 330 -10.74 16.63 14.05
CA MET A 330 -9.56 16.76 13.17
C MET A 330 -9.12 15.43 12.54
N HIS A 331 -9.44 14.28 13.13
CA HIS A 331 -9.10 12.97 12.55
C HIS A 331 -10.25 12.34 11.74
N PHE A 332 -11.51 12.71 11.99
CA PHE A 332 -12.66 12.07 11.32
C PHE A 332 -13.59 13.06 10.62
N ILE A 333 -14.20 14.00 11.35
CA ILE A 333 -15.30 14.81 10.81
C ILE A 333 -14.81 15.80 9.76
N LEU A 334 -13.82 16.64 10.09
CA LEU A 334 -13.29 17.64 9.17
C LEU A 334 -12.62 16.99 7.96
N PRO A 335 -11.75 15.97 8.11
CA PRO A 335 -11.28 15.15 6.99
C PRO A 335 -12.37 14.68 6.03
N ALA A 336 -13.46 14.13 6.57
CA ALA A 336 -14.57 13.63 5.76
C ALA A 336 -15.26 14.76 5.00
N VAL A 337 -15.63 15.83 5.71
CA VAL A 337 -16.39 16.95 5.14
C VAL A 337 -15.58 17.70 4.09
N THR A 338 -14.33 18.08 4.39
CA THR A 338 -13.51 18.86 3.45
C THR A 338 -13.18 18.04 2.20
N THR A 339 -12.85 16.76 2.35
CA THR A 339 -12.57 15.88 1.22
C THR A 339 -13.81 15.67 0.35
N LEU A 340 -14.99 15.46 0.93
CA LEU A 340 -16.23 15.29 0.17
C LEU A 340 -16.61 16.56 -0.61
N ILE A 341 -16.45 17.73 0.00
CA ILE A 341 -16.71 19.01 -0.69
C ILE A 341 -15.80 19.14 -1.93
N ILE A 342 -14.49 18.92 -1.76
CA ILE A 342 -13.52 19.03 -2.86
C ILE A 342 -13.80 17.95 -3.92
N ALA A 343 -14.05 16.71 -3.50
CA ALA A 343 -14.34 15.60 -4.41
C ALA A 343 -15.63 15.82 -5.21
N GLU A 344 -16.69 16.37 -4.61
CA GLU A 344 -17.95 16.64 -5.31
C GLU A 344 -17.78 17.77 -6.34
N VAL A 345 -16.99 18.81 -6.03
CA VAL A 345 -16.61 19.83 -7.03
C VAL A 345 -15.86 19.19 -8.20
N MET A 346 -14.91 18.30 -7.93
CA MET A 346 -14.15 17.58 -8.96
C MET A 346 -14.98 16.57 -9.76
N ARG A 347 -16.02 15.96 -9.16
CA ARG A 347 -16.99 15.10 -9.86
C ARG A 347 -17.84 15.93 -10.83
N ARG A 348 -18.27 17.13 -10.43
CA ARG A 348 -19.06 18.05 -11.28
C ARG A 348 -18.27 18.56 -12.49
N THR A 349 -16.95 18.72 -12.36
CA THR A 349 -16.07 19.10 -13.48
C THR A 349 -15.66 17.90 -14.34
N GLY A 350 -16.06 16.68 -13.99
CA GLY A 350 -15.73 15.45 -14.71
C GLY A 350 -14.29 14.96 -14.50
N LEU A 351 -13.55 15.53 -13.54
CA LEU A 351 -12.18 15.12 -13.19
C LEU A 351 -12.13 13.80 -12.41
N ILE A 352 -13.21 13.45 -11.72
CA ILE A 352 -13.41 12.17 -11.02
C ILE A 352 -14.70 11.56 -11.55
N LYS A 353 -14.65 10.31 -11.99
CA LYS A 353 -15.81 9.55 -12.49
C LYS A 353 -16.22 8.47 -11.50
N GLU A 354 -17.45 8.00 -11.64
CA GLU A 354 -17.91 6.83 -10.88
C GLU A 354 -17.16 5.58 -11.34
N GLY A 355 -16.66 4.80 -10.37
CA GLY A 355 -15.88 3.59 -10.62
C GLY A 355 -14.36 3.81 -10.52
N ASP A 356 -13.89 5.06 -10.59
CA ASP A 356 -12.45 5.38 -10.53
C ASP A 356 -11.82 4.97 -9.18
N MET A 357 -12.62 4.78 -8.13
CA MET A 357 -12.15 4.46 -6.77
C MET A 357 -12.58 3.07 -6.30
N ARG A 358 -13.12 2.24 -7.18
CA ARG A 358 -13.57 0.89 -6.85
C ARG A 358 -12.38 0.03 -6.41
N LEU A 359 -12.51 -0.60 -5.26
CA LEU A 359 -11.54 -1.54 -4.71
C LEU A 359 -11.95 -2.97 -5.06
N GLU A 360 -10.96 -3.78 -5.39
CA GLU A 360 -11.10 -5.24 -5.49
C GLU A 360 -10.64 -5.82 -4.14
N LEU A 361 -11.57 -5.87 -3.17
CA LEU A 361 -11.33 -6.35 -1.80
C LEU A 361 -11.58 -7.84 -1.66
#